data_AF-A0A7K7LRW7-F1
#
_entry.id   AF-A0A7K7LRW7-F1
#
_cell.length_a   1.000
_cell.length_b   1.000
_cell.length_c   1.000
_cell.angle_alpha   90.00
_cell.angle_beta   90.00
_cell.angle_gamma   90.00
#
_symmetry.space_group_name_H-M   'P 1'
#
loop_
_entity.id
_entity.type
_entity.pdbx_description
1 polymer ?
#
loop_
_entity_poly.entity_id
_entity_poly.type
_entity_poly.pdbx_seq_one_letter_code
_entity_poly.pdbx_strand_id
1 'polypeptide(L)' 'APVQLGGLPNIFQQAKLSHQQFHQDVPGLIHQFHLRQDQAKEITDTCPNCQKFSLPSLGSGLNPRGLGSCKVWQTDIM' A
#
# COMPACT_ATOMS: atom_id res chain seq x y z
N ALA A 1 -10.82 23.78 -33.34
CA ALA A 1 -10.43 24.00 -31.93
C ALA A 1 -10.01 22.66 -31.35
N PRO A 2 -8.87 22.53 -30.63
CA PRO A 2 -8.53 21.26 -30.01
C PRO A 2 -9.44 21.07 -28.79
N VAL A 3 -10.08 19.91 -28.71
CA VAL A 3 -10.93 19.52 -27.58
C VAL A 3 -10.04 19.37 -26.35
N GLN A 4 -10.21 20.23 -25.35
CA GLN A 4 -9.66 20.01 -24.02
C GLN A 4 -10.32 18.76 -23.43
N LEU A 5 -9.55 17.67 -23.34
CA LEU A 5 -9.90 16.41 -22.68
C LEU A 5 -10.00 16.62 -21.16
N GLY A 6 -11.01 17.35 -20.71
CA GLY A 6 -11.39 17.48 -19.31
C GLY A 6 -12.28 16.32 -18.85
N GLY A 7 -11.87 15.05 -19.02
CA GLY A 7 -12.82 13.94 -18.88
C GLY A 7 -12.30 12.51 -18.67
N LEU A 8 -11.04 12.31 -18.30
CA LEU A 8 -10.62 11.02 -17.72
C LEU A 8 -10.42 11.28 -16.21
N PRO A 9 -11.03 10.52 -15.28
CA PRO A 9 -10.54 10.53 -13.92
C PRO A 9 -9.05 10.23 -14.04
N ASN A 10 -8.22 11.18 -13.61
CA ASN A 10 -6.77 11.09 -13.67
C ASN A 10 -6.40 9.67 -13.22
N ILE A 11 -5.55 8.94 -13.94
CA ILE A 11 -5.25 7.51 -13.67
C ILE A 11 -5.01 7.25 -12.18
N PHE A 12 -4.45 8.24 -11.50
CA PHE A 12 -4.31 8.33 -10.05
C PHE A 12 -5.61 8.22 -9.24
N GLN A 13 -6.66 8.95 -9.61
CA GLN A 13 -7.98 8.92 -8.99
C GLN A 13 -8.70 7.59 -9.24
N GLN A 14 -8.52 6.98 -10.42
CA GLN A 14 -9.02 5.63 -10.69
C GLN A 14 -8.33 4.59 -9.80
N ALA A 15 -7.01 4.71 -9.63
CA ALA A 15 -6.25 3.87 -8.72
C ALA A 15 -6.67 4.05 -7.26
N LYS A 16 -7.00 5.27 -6.82
CA LYS A 16 -7.57 5.52 -5.48
C LYS A 16 -8.87 4.76 -5.26
N LEU A 17 -9.81 4.81 -6.22
CA LEU A 17 -11.07 4.08 -6.13
C LEU A 17 -10.86 2.56 -6.14
N SER A 18 -9.99 2.05 -7.02
CA SER A 18 -9.64 0.63 -7.07
C SER A 18 -9.03 0.16 -5.74
N HIS A 19 -8.09 0.92 -5.19
CA HIS A 19 -7.46 0.62 -3.91
C HIS A 19 -8.46 0.66 -2.74
N GLN A 20 -9.43 1.58 -2.73
CA GLN A 20 -10.49 1.59 -1.70
C GLN A 20 -11.38 0.34 -1.74
N GLN A 21 -11.57 -0.25 -2.92
CA GLN A 21 -12.43 -1.43 -3.11
C GLN A 21 -11.68 -2.74 -2.83
N PHE A 22 -10.44 -2.85 -3.32
CA PHE A 22 -9.68 -4.11 -3.34
C PHE A 22 -8.43 -4.10 -2.46
N HIS A 23 -8.08 -2.96 -1.87
CA HIS A 23 -6.90 -2.80 -1.01
C HIS A 23 -5.59 -3.32 -1.65
N GLN A 24 -5.42 -3.08 -2.94
CA GLN A 24 -4.27 -3.55 -3.72
C GLN A 24 -2.95 -2.92 -3.23
N ASP A 25 -1.88 -3.72 -3.12
CA ASP A 25 -0.56 -3.22 -2.73
C ASP A 25 0.08 -2.27 -3.76
N VAL A 26 1.08 -1.50 -3.31
CA VAL A 26 1.86 -0.57 -4.13
C VAL A 26 2.35 -1.18 -5.46
N PRO A 27 2.95 -2.39 -5.50
CA PRO A 27 3.37 -2.99 -6.78
C PRO A 27 2.20 -3.29 -7.72
N GLY A 28 1.04 -3.69 -7.17
CA GLY A 28 -0.17 -3.93 -7.94
C GLY A 28 -0.71 -2.66 -8.57
N LEU A 29 -0.71 -1.55 -7.81
CA LEU A 29 -1.11 -0.24 -8.32
C LEU A 29 -0.15 0.29 -9.41
N ILE A 30 1.16 0.11 -9.23
CA ILE A 30 2.17 0.48 -10.24
C ILE A 30 1.94 -0.28 -11.53
N HIS A 31 1.79 -1.61 -11.46
CA HIS A 31 1.65 -2.44 -12.66
C HIS A 31 0.31 -2.20 -13.37
N GLN A 32 -0.79 -2.10 -12.63
CA GLN A 32 -2.13 -2.00 -13.22
C GLN A 32 -2.45 -0.60 -13.74
N PHE A 33 -2.00 0.44 -13.04
CA PHE A 33 -2.31 1.83 -13.39
C PHE A 33 -1.09 2.59 -13.93
N HIS A 34 0.05 1.93 -14.12
CA HIS A 34 1.28 2.55 -14.63
C HIS A 34 1.69 3.79 -13.81
N LEU A 35 1.41 3.76 -12.50
CA LEU A 35 1.72 4.84 -11.57
C LEU A 35 3.20 4.80 -11.19
N ARG A 36 3.74 5.98 -10.85
CA ARG A 36 5.04 6.02 -10.19
C ARG A 36 4.93 5.50 -8.76
N GLN A 37 6.07 5.05 -8.23
CA GLN A 37 6.13 4.49 -6.88
C GLN A 37 5.72 5.50 -5.80
N ASP A 38 6.04 6.80 -5.97
CA ASP A 38 5.60 7.87 -5.07
C ASP A 38 4.08 7.98 -5.01
N GLN A 39 3.44 7.92 -6.17
CA GLN A 39 1.99 8.02 -6.29
C GLN A 39 1.29 6.79 -5.70
N ALA A 40 1.77 5.58 -6.02
CA ALA A 40 1.20 4.36 -5.48
C ALA A 40 1.34 4.27 -3.95
N LYS A 41 2.47 4.75 -3.40
CA LYS A 41 2.66 4.87 -1.94
C LYS A 41 1.66 5.84 -1.31
N GLU A 42 1.46 7.03 -1.88
CA GLU A 42 0.48 7.99 -1.36
C GLU A 42 -0.93 7.36 -1.25
N ILE A 43 -1.34 6.57 -2.24
CA ILE A 43 -2.64 5.90 -2.22
C ILE A 43 -2.75 4.92 -1.04
N THR A 44 -1.71 4.13 -0.79
CA THR A 44 -1.69 3.17 0.33
C THR A 44 -1.55 3.86 1.68
N ASP A 45 -0.72 4.91 1.79
CA ASP A 45 -0.48 5.66 3.04
C ASP A 45 -1.70 6.48 3.48
N THR A 46 -2.52 6.93 2.53
CA THR A 46 -3.78 7.63 2.82
C THR A 46 -4.94 6.69 3.13
N CYS A 47 -4.75 5.37 3.00
CA CYS A 47 -5.80 4.39 3.29
C CYS A 47 -5.79 4.00 4.78
N PRO A 48 -6.82 4.39 5.57
CA PRO A 48 -6.86 4.08 7.00
C PRO A 48 -7.05 2.59 7.29
N ASN A 49 -7.52 1.80 6.32
CA ASN A 49 -7.62 0.35 6.48
C ASN A 49 -6.23 -0.29 6.36
N CYS A 50 -5.49 0.05 5.29
CA CYS A 50 -4.14 -0.46 5.08
C CYS A 50 -3.16 0.00 6.17
N GLN A 51 -3.34 1.21 6.72
CA GLN A 51 -2.49 1.74 7.78
C GLN A 51 -2.66 1.02 9.15
N LYS A 52 -3.80 0.36 9.38
CA LYS A 52 -3.99 -0.50 10.56
C LYS A 52 -3.22 -1.82 10.45
N PHE A 53 -3.04 -2.32 9.23
CA PHE A 53 -2.29 -3.55 8.95
C PHE A 53 -0.82 -3.29 8.70
N SER A 54 -0.42 -2.06 8.38
CA SER A 54 0.99 -1.67 8.44
C SER A 54 1.44 -1.73 9.90
N LEU A 55 2.14 -2.81 10.24
CA LEU A 55 2.78 -2.96 11.54
C LEU A 55 3.52 -1.65 11.83
N PRO A 56 3.26 -0.99 12.98
CA PRO A 56 4.10 0.12 13.37
C PRO A 56 5.52 -0.41 13.37
N SER A 57 6.39 0.21 12.55
CA SER A 57 7.82 -0.07 12.57
C SER A 57 8.23 -0.03 14.03
N LEU A 58 8.58 -1.20 14.57
CA LEU A 58 8.78 -1.44 15.99
C LEU A 58 9.83 -0.43 16.47
N GLY A 59 9.35 0.67 17.04
CA GLY A 59 10.18 1.78 17.47
C GLY A 59 11.12 1.31 18.56
N SER A 60 12.42 1.41 18.31
CA SER A 60 13.49 1.56 19.30
C SER A 60 13.30 0.78 20.61
N GLY A 61 13.56 -0.52 20.54
CA GLY A 61 13.91 -1.35 21.69
C GLY A 61 15.19 -2.12 21.36
N LEU A 62 16.34 -1.44 21.51
CA LEU A 62 17.66 -2.05 21.46
C LEU A 62 17.71 -3.30 22.36
N ASN A 63 17.95 -4.49 21.77
CA ASN A 63 18.99 -5.45 22.19
C ASN A 63 18.84 -6.80 21.42
N PRO A 64 19.56 -7.02 20.30
CA PRO A 64 19.63 -8.33 19.66
C PRO A 64 20.69 -9.19 20.35
N ARG A 65 20.53 -9.46 21.65
CA ARG A 65 21.23 -10.59 22.29
C ARG A 65 20.23 -11.72 22.51
N GLY A 66 20.08 -12.50 21.46
CA GLY A 66 19.75 -13.91 21.55
C GLY A 66 18.28 -14.26 21.42
N LEU A 67 17.74 -14.21 20.20
CA LEU A 67 16.72 -15.18 19.78
C LEU A 67 16.98 -15.53 18.32
N GLY A 68 17.47 -16.76 18.13
CA GLY A 68 17.80 -17.31 16.83
C GLY A 68 16.56 -17.69 16.02
N SER A 69 16.79 -17.78 14.71
CA SER A 69 16.02 -18.55 13.72
C SER A 69 14.54 -18.18 13.54
N CYS A 70 14.30 -17.19 12.68
CA CYS A 70 13.49 -17.30 11.46
C CYS A 70 12.35 -18.35 11.38
N LYS A 71 11.48 -18.47 12.39
CA LYS A 71 10.20 -19.19 12.30
C LYS A 71 9.17 -18.59 13.26
N VAL A 72 8.55 -17.48 12.86
CA VAL A 72 7.22 -17.15 13.37
C VAL A 72 6.32 -17.00 12.16
N TRP A 73 5.83 -18.13 11.66
CA TRP A 73 4.60 -18.15 10.88
C TRP A 73 3.49 -18.20 11.90
N GLN A 74 2.83 -17.07 12.09
CA GLN A 74 1.72 -16.96 13.01
C GLN A 74 0.54 -17.71 12.37
N THR A 75 0.17 -18.84 12.94
CA THR A 75 -1.10 -19.50 12.61
C THR A 75 -1.95 -19.50 13.86
N ASP A 76 -2.88 -18.55 13.91
CA ASP A 76 -4.10 -18.69 14.71
C ASP A 76 -5.01 -19.63 13.92
N ILE A 77 -5.14 -20.87 14.39
CA ILE A 77 -6.27 -21.72 14.03
C ILE A 77 -6.77 -22.30 15.35
N MET A 78 -7.98 -21.86 15.72
CA MET A 78 -8.78 -22.38 16.83
C MET A 78 -8.95 -23.89 16.79
#